data_AF-A0A2D5MSR7-F1
#
_entry.id   AF-A0A2D5MSR7-F1
#
_cell.length_a   1.000
_cell.length_b   1.000
_cell.length_c   1.000
_cell.angle_alpha   90.00
_cell.angle_beta   90.00
_cell.angle_gamma   90.00
#
_symmetry.space_group_name_H-M   'P 1'
#
loop_
_entity.id
_entity.type
_entity.pdbx_description
1 polymer ?
#
loop_
_entity_poly.entity_id
_entity_poly.type
_entity_poly.pdbx_seq_one_letter_code
_entity_poly.pdbx_strand_id
1 'polypeptide(L)'
;MRIICVNTGDKFGQWYVDNLKHMIDNYSGLKYDSFEVITEEKHKGVFNKLQMFDKFRDGENLYFDLDICIYNKVPNLIRKNLTVLHAWWRDREHTSFNSSVISWTGDRSFIYDEFKKDPDMWQKKYYRGMDQMLEENFSVKTYDKVCYSVKDNEYKPKDDNFSIMLFNQKQYLMEEGWSGWWTNYFL
;
A
#
# COMPACT_ATOMS: atom_id res chain seq x y z
N MET A 1 3.57 0.61 17.18
CA MET A 1 3.14 0.41 15.78
C MET A 1 4.15 1.00 14.82
N ARG A 2 4.48 0.27 13.76
CA ARG A 2 5.39 0.68 12.69
C ARG A 2 4.61 1.02 11.42
N ILE A 3 4.94 2.14 10.79
CA ILE A 3 4.49 2.47 9.44
C ILE A 3 5.60 2.12 8.45
N ILE A 4 5.23 1.52 7.33
CA ILE A 4 6.16 0.99 6.33
C ILE A 4 5.77 1.52 4.94
N CYS A 5 6.75 1.91 4.14
CA CYS A 5 6.58 2.08 2.69
C CYS A 5 7.77 1.48 1.92
N VAL A 6 7.59 1.25 0.63
CA VAL A 6 8.63 0.71 -0.26
C VAL A 6 8.90 1.74 -1.35
N ASN A 7 10.17 2.17 -1.45
CA ASN A 7 10.63 3.08 -2.49
C ASN A 7 11.85 2.47 -3.20
N THR A 8 11.59 1.63 -4.21
CA THR A 8 12.61 0.93 -5.00
C THR A 8 12.46 1.28 -6.48
N GLY A 9 13.55 1.16 -7.25
CA GLY A 9 13.58 1.56 -8.65
C GLY A 9 13.56 3.08 -8.82
N ASP A 10 13.05 3.54 -9.95
CA ASP A 10 13.04 4.96 -10.37
C ASP A 10 11.63 5.56 -10.50
N LYS A 11 10.57 4.78 -10.21
CA LYS A 11 9.17 5.24 -10.31
C LYS A 11 8.88 6.41 -9.35
N PHE A 12 9.46 6.40 -8.15
CA PHE A 12 9.15 7.36 -7.09
C PHE A 12 10.42 8.02 -6.55
N GLY A 13 10.43 9.35 -6.49
CA GLY A 13 11.48 10.11 -5.81
C GLY A 13 11.26 10.24 -4.30
N GLN A 14 12.22 10.83 -3.60
CA GLN A 14 12.15 11.07 -2.15
C GLN A 14 10.91 11.88 -1.74
N TRP A 15 10.45 12.80 -2.58
CA TRP A 15 9.24 13.59 -2.33
C TRP A 15 8.02 12.72 -2.02
N TYR A 16 7.85 11.56 -2.67
CA TYR A 16 6.70 10.69 -2.41
C TYR A 16 6.72 10.09 -0.99
N VAL A 17 7.92 9.75 -0.49
CA VAL A 17 8.11 9.24 0.86
C VAL A 17 7.82 10.34 1.88
N ASP A 18 8.37 11.53 1.65
CA ASP A 18 8.17 12.68 2.52
C ASP A 18 6.70 13.12 2.53
N ASN A 19 6.05 13.09 1.37
CA ASN A 19 4.64 13.41 1.19
C ASN A 19 3.72 12.40 1.90
N LEU A 20 4.00 11.09 1.77
CA LEU A 20 3.28 10.07 2.53
C LEU A 20 3.40 10.31 4.04
N LYS A 21 4.63 10.56 4.52
CA LYS A 21 4.87 10.85 5.94
C LYS A 21 4.14 12.12 6.38
N HIS A 22 4.19 13.19 5.59
CA HIS A 22 3.45 14.43 5.83
C HIS A 22 1.96 14.16 6.01
N MET A 23 1.35 13.39 5.10
CA MET A 23 -0.08 13.09 5.17
C MET A 23 -0.46 12.26 6.40
N ILE A 24 0.40 11.32 6.79
CA ILE A 24 0.22 10.54 8.02
C ILE A 24 0.27 11.44 9.24
N ASP A 25 1.30 12.27 9.36
CA ASP A 25 1.55 13.08 10.54
C ASP A 25 0.47 14.14 10.78
N ASN A 26 -0.07 14.71 9.70
CA ASN A 26 -0.98 15.86 9.77
C ASN A 26 -2.46 15.49 9.69
N TYR A 27 -2.82 14.41 8.98
CA TYR A 27 -4.23 14.11 8.70
C TYR A 27 -4.69 12.77 9.24
N SER A 28 -3.84 11.74 9.26
CA SER A 28 -4.29 10.36 9.53
C SER A 28 -4.79 10.13 10.96
N GLY A 29 -4.29 10.90 11.94
CA GLY A 29 -4.53 10.65 13.36
C GLY A 29 -3.89 9.36 13.90
N LEU A 30 -3.01 8.73 13.14
CA LEU A 30 -2.22 7.57 13.57
C LEU A 30 -1.12 8.00 14.54
N LYS A 31 -0.86 7.16 15.54
CA LYS A 31 0.32 7.26 16.40
C LYS A 31 1.20 6.06 16.12
N TYR A 32 2.46 6.31 15.81
CA TYR A 32 3.43 5.27 15.44
C TYR A 32 4.76 5.53 16.13
N ASP A 33 5.55 4.47 16.30
CA ASP A 33 6.85 4.50 16.96
C ASP A 33 7.97 4.73 15.93
N SER A 34 7.81 4.20 14.72
CA SER A 34 8.76 4.38 13.61
C SER A 34 8.11 4.38 12.24
N PHE A 35 8.75 5.09 11.31
CA PHE A 35 8.42 5.15 9.89
C PHE A 35 9.58 4.54 9.10
N GLU A 36 9.36 3.38 8.51
CA GLU A 36 10.39 2.57 7.87
C GLU A 36 10.24 2.59 6.35
N VAL A 37 11.36 2.76 5.65
CA VAL A 37 11.40 2.80 4.18
C VAL A 37 12.28 1.66 3.68
N ILE A 38 11.71 0.78 2.85
CA ILE A 38 12.48 -0.25 2.14
C ILE A 38 12.94 0.35 0.81
N THR A 39 14.24 0.56 0.67
CA THR A 39 14.88 1.15 -0.53
C THR A 39 15.70 0.16 -1.34
N GLU A 40 15.96 -1.02 -0.80
CA GLU A 40 16.75 -2.06 -1.45
C GLU A 40 15.93 -2.78 -2.52
N GLU A 41 16.41 -2.76 -3.77
CA GLU A 41 15.79 -3.48 -4.88
C GLU A 41 16.36 -4.90 -4.97
N LYS A 42 15.60 -5.89 -4.44
CA LYS A 42 15.95 -7.32 -4.50
C LYS A 42 15.22 -8.09 -5.58
N HIS A 43 14.03 -7.61 -5.94
CA HIS A 43 13.07 -8.27 -6.82
C HIS A 43 12.57 -7.28 -7.86
N LYS A 44 11.85 -7.75 -8.89
CA LYS A 44 11.33 -6.85 -9.92
C LYS A 44 10.04 -6.18 -9.46
N GLY A 45 10.01 -4.85 -9.55
CA GLY A 45 8.81 -4.04 -9.37
C GLY A 45 8.10 -4.32 -8.04
N VAL A 46 6.80 -4.61 -8.12
CA VAL A 46 5.91 -4.74 -6.94
C VAL A 46 6.31 -5.86 -5.98
N PHE A 47 7.11 -6.84 -6.40
CA PHE A 47 7.56 -7.92 -5.53
C PHE A 47 8.57 -7.44 -4.47
N ASN A 48 9.17 -6.26 -4.62
CA ASN A 48 10.02 -5.67 -3.57
C ASN A 48 9.27 -5.43 -2.26
N LYS A 49 7.95 -5.25 -2.30
CA LYS A 49 7.12 -5.12 -1.11
C LYS A 49 7.21 -6.34 -0.20
N LEU A 50 7.42 -7.55 -0.74
CA LEU A 50 7.46 -8.78 0.06
C LEU A 50 8.60 -8.79 1.09
N GLN A 51 9.65 -7.98 0.88
CA GLN A 51 10.74 -7.81 1.85
C GLN A 51 10.26 -7.34 3.23
N MET A 52 9.11 -6.65 3.32
CA MET A 52 8.56 -6.19 4.59
C MET A 52 8.23 -7.35 5.54
N PHE A 53 7.81 -8.49 5.00
CA PHE A 53 7.48 -9.67 5.81
C PHE A 53 8.73 -10.34 6.41
N ASP A 54 9.88 -10.17 5.77
CA ASP A 54 11.17 -10.68 6.26
C ASP A 54 11.81 -9.71 7.26
N LYS A 55 11.74 -8.41 6.99
CA LYS A 55 12.35 -7.35 7.81
C LYS A 55 11.58 -7.10 9.11
N PHE A 56 10.25 -7.20 9.10
CA PHE A 56 9.40 -6.83 10.22
C PHE A 56 8.56 -8.01 10.72
N ARG A 57 9.14 -8.77 11.65
CA ARG A 57 8.59 -10.04 12.18
C ARG A 57 7.93 -9.89 13.55
N ASP A 58 7.80 -8.67 14.03
CA ASP A 58 7.32 -8.34 15.37
C ASP A 58 6.36 -7.14 15.35
N GLY A 59 5.74 -6.89 16.51
CA GLY A 59 4.90 -5.72 16.73
C GLY A 59 3.70 -5.60 15.78
N GLU A 60 3.10 -4.41 15.76
CA GLU A 60 2.05 -4.02 14.83
C GLU A 60 2.68 -3.33 13.61
N ASN A 61 2.36 -3.81 12.42
CA ASN A 61 2.88 -3.30 11.16
C ASN A 61 1.75 -2.78 10.28
N LEU A 62 1.94 -1.61 9.68
CA LEU A 62 1.03 -0.97 8.75
C LEU A 62 1.81 -0.45 7.55
N TYR A 63 1.56 -1.03 6.39
CA TYR A 63 2.16 -0.63 5.12
C TYR A 63 1.20 0.27 4.33
N PHE A 64 1.78 1.28 3.66
CA PHE A 64 1.12 2.12 2.67
C PHE A 64 1.93 2.14 1.36
N ASP A 65 1.24 2.10 0.22
CA ASP A 65 1.83 2.50 -1.05
C ASP A 65 2.11 4.02 -1.07
N LEU A 66 3.03 4.42 -1.94
CA LEU A 66 3.43 5.82 -2.13
C LEU A 66 2.43 6.62 -2.96
N ASP A 67 1.54 5.95 -3.71
CA ASP A 67 0.54 6.56 -4.59
C ASP A 67 -0.85 6.59 -3.94
N ILE A 68 -0.93 7.17 -2.73
CA ILE A 68 -2.17 7.38 -1.98
C ILE A 68 -2.31 8.84 -1.54
N CYS A 69 -3.54 9.25 -1.21
CA CYS A 69 -3.83 10.50 -0.51
C CYS A 69 -4.57 10.18 0.80
N ILE A 70 -4.00 10.58 1.94
CA ILE A 70 -4.68 10.54 3.24
C ILE A 70 -5.09 11.95 3.62
N TYR A 71 -6.39 12.19 3.69
CA TYR A 71 -6.96 13.54 3.79
C TYR A 71 -7.85 13.74 5.02
N ASN A 72 -7.97 12.73 5.89
CA ASN A 72 -8.67 12.82 7.16
C ASN A 72 -8.21 11.70 8.11
N LYS A 73 -8.71 11.72 9.35
CA LYS A 73 -8.46 10.69 10.36
C LYS A 73 -8.88 9.32 9.84
N VAL A 74 -7.93 8.40 9.72
CA VAL A 74 -8.20 7.06 9.22
C VAL A 74 -8.96 6.22 10.25
N PRO A 75 -9.78 5.24 9.81
CA PRO A 75 -10.37 4.27 10.73
C PRO A 75 -9.28 3.43 11.39
N ASN A 76 -9.63 2.57 12.35
CA ASN A 76 -8.66 1.61 12.89
C ASN A 76 -8.21 0.66 11.76
N LEU A 77 -6.97 0.81 11.31
CA LEU A 77 -6.34 -0.02 10.27
C LEU A 77 -5.53 -1.19 10.85
N ILE A 78 -5.34 -1.28 12.17
CA ILE A 78 -4.43 -2.28 12.74
C ILE A 78 -5.08 -3.64 12.85
N ARG A 79 -4.38 -4.67 12.37
CA ARG A 79 -4.91 -6.02 12.25
C ARG A 79 -3.92 -7.06 12.77
N LYS A 80 -4.44 -8.05 13.49
CA LYS A 80 -3.66 -9.20 13.97
C LYS A 80 -3.29 -10.16 12.81
N ASN A 81 -4.28 -10.49 11.99
CA ASN A 81 -4.08 -11.32 10.81
C ASN A 81 -3.62 -10.47 9.63
N LEU A 82 -2.85 -11.07 8.71
CA LEU A 82 -2.48 -10.39 7.47
C LEU A 82 -3.76 -9.93 6.75
N THR A 83 -3.88 -8.62 6.57
CA THR A 83 -5.05 -7.97 6.02
C THR A 83 -4.64 -7.00 4.92
N VAL A 84 -5.25 -7.14 3.75
CA VAL A 84 -5.05 -6.28 2.57
C VAL A 84 -6.37 -5.57 2.21
N LEU A 85 -6.37 -4.67 1.24
CA LEU A 85 -7.61 -4.07 0.75
C LEU A 85 -8.40 -5.07 -0.11
N HIS A 86 -9.73 -5.06 0.05
CA HIS A 86 -10.62 -5.59 -0.98
C HIS A 86 -10.82 -4.52 -2.05
N ALA A 87 -10.48 -4.82 -3.30
CA ALA A 87 -10.59 -3.89 -4.42
C ALA A 87 -12.04 -3.74 -4.92
N TRP A 88 -12.95 -3.31 -4.05
CA TRP A 88 -14.40 -3.25 -4.28
C TRP A 88 -14.85 -2.29 -5.39
N TRP A 89 -13.94 -1.45 -5.88
CA TRP A 89 -14.16 -0.46 -6.95
C TRP A 89 -13.81 -0.96 -8.35
N ARG A 90 -13.36 -2.21 -8.51
CA ARG A 90 -13.05 -2.80 -9.83
C ARG A 90 -13.51 -4.25 -9.92
N ASP A 91 -13.68 -4.72 -11.15
CA ASP A 91 -14.06 -6.11 -11.41
C ASP A 91 -12.97 -7.10 -10.99
N ARG A 92 -13.41 -8.30 -10.60
CA ARG A 92 -12.57 -9.41 -10.11
C ARG A 92 -11.54 -9.90 -11.13
N GLU A 93 -11.74 -9.63 -12.42
CA GLU A 93 -10.76 -9.95 -13.46
C GLU A 93 -9.41 -9.28 -13.20
N HIS A 94 -9.40 -8.18 -12.44
CA HIS A 94 -8.24 -7.64 -11.75
C HIS A 94 -8.32 -8.10 -10.29
N THR A 95 -7.29 -8.78 -9.76
CA THR A 95 -7.24 -9.42 -8.42
C THR A 95 -8.16 -8.78 -7.37
N SER A 96 -8.87 -9.61 -6.59
CA SER A 96 -9.80 -9.10 -5.56
C SER A 96 -9.07 -8.33 -4.46
N PHE A 97 -7.76 -8.53 -4.37
CA PHE A 97 -6.85 -7.85 -3.46
C PHE A 97 -6.17 -6.64 -4.10
N ASN A 98 -5.87 -5.66 -3.24
CA ASN A 98 -4.98 -4.55 -3.52
C ASN A 98 -4.04 -4.34 -2.32
N SER A 99 -2.73 -4.27 -2.58
CA SER A 99 -1.67 -4.14 -1.57
C SER A 99 -1.32 -2.70 -1.16
N SER A 100 -2.12 -1.69 -1.54
CA SER A 100 -1.81 -0.29 -1.21
C SER A 100 -1.98 0.03 0.28
N VAL A 101 -2.72 -0.80 1.02
CA VAL A 101 -2.73 -0.80 2.49
C VAL A 101 -2.66 -2.23 2.99
N ILE A 102 -1.67 -2.54 3.84
CA ILE A 102 -1.51 -3.87 4.44
C ILE A 102 -1.27 -3.74 5.93
N SER A 103 -1.94 -4.53 6.77
CA SER A 103 -1.59 -4.63 8.20
C SER A 103 -1.47 -6.08 8.67
N TRP A 104 -0.53 -6.30 9.59
CA TRP A 104 -0.37 -7.54 10.32
C TRP A 104 0.29 -7.29 11.68
N THR A 105 0.15 -8.24 12.60
CA THR A 105 0.87 -8.24 13.87
C THR A 105 1.72 -9.50 13.99
N GLY A 106 2.95 -9.36 14.47
CA GLY A 106 3.88 -10.46 14.68
C GLY A 106 4.49 -10.99 13.37
N ASP A 107 4.89 -12.26 13.39
CA ASP A 107 5.72 -12.84 12.33
C ASP A 107 4.88 -13.34 11.13
N ARG A 108 5.24 -12.88 9.93
CA ARG A 108 4.71 -13.32 8.64
C ARG A 108 5.81 -13.67 7.64
N SER A 109 7.04 -13.93 8.11
CA SER A 109 8.21 -14.20 7.26
C SER A 109 7.99 -15.39 6.32
N PHE A 110 7.16 -16.36 6.71
CA PHE A 110 6.83 -17.53 5.89
C PHE A 110 6.35 -17.18 4.47
N ILE A 111 5.75 -15.99 4.27
CA ILE A 111 5.34 -15.50 2.94
C ILE A 111 6.57 -15.20 2.09
N TYR A 112 7.53 -14.45 2.65
CA TYR A 112 8.79 -14.16 1.96
C TYR A 112 9.65 -15.42 1.83
N ASP A 113 9.65 -16.30 2.82
CA ASP A 113 10.37 -17.58 2.79
C ASP A 113 9.85 -18.50 1.68
N GLU A 114 8.55 -18.50 1.41
CA GLU A 114 7.98 -19.25 0.28
C GLU A 114 8.36 -18.62 -1.07
N PHE A 115 8.23 -17.30 -1.18
CA PHE A 115 8.60 -16.55 -2.39
C PHE A 115 10.08 -16.71 -2.75
N LYS A 116 10.97 -16.61 -1.76
CA LYS A 116 12.43 -16.61 -1.98
C LYS A 116 12.99 -17.97 -2.39
N LYS A 117 12.20 -19.05 -2.32
CA LYS A 117 12.61 -20.38 -2.83
C LYS A 117 12.84 -20.36 -4.33
N ASP A 118 12.03 -19.60 -5.08
CA ASP A 118 12.16 -19.43 -6.53
C ASP A 118 11.50 -18.12 -7.00
N PRO A 119 12.15 -16.95 -6.75
CA PRO A 119 11.59 -15.65 -7.10
C PRO A 119 11.23 -15.52 -8.58
N ASP A 120 12.02 -16.13 -9.48
CA ASP A 120 11.80 -16.03 -10.92
C ASP A 120 10.54 -16.77 -11.35
N MET A 121 10.29 -17.97 -10.80
CA MET A 121 9.05 -18.70 -11.03
C MET A 121 7.84 -17.91 -10.50
N TRP A 122 7.90 -17.40 -9.27
CA TRP A 122 6.80 -16.62 -8.68
C TRP A 122 6.51 -15.35 -9.51
N GLN A 123 7.54 -14.58 -9.88
CA GLN A 123 7.37 -13.36 -10.67
C GLN A 123 6.83 -13.64 -12.08
N LYS A 124 7.19 -14.78 -12.68
CA LYS A 124 6.67 -15.21 -13.99
C LYS A 124 5.23 -15.71 -13.92
N LYS A 125 4.90 -16.50 -12.89
CA LYS A 125 3.56 -17.07 -12.67
C LYS A 125 2.55 -15.98 -12.33
N TYR A 126 2.93 -15.07 -11.43
CA TYR A 126 2.08 -13.99 -10.91
C TYR A 126 2.33 -12.68 -11.66
N TYR A 127 2.05 -12.69 -12.96
CA TYR A 127 2.24 -11.54 -13.83
C TYR A 127 1.40 -10.31 -13.44
N ARG A 128 0.34 -10.49 -12.64
CA ARG A 128 -0.48 -9.41 -12.05
C ARG A 128 0.12 -8.83 -10.77
N GLY A 129 1.26 -9.37 -10.32
CA GLY A 129 2.00 -8.92 -9.14
C GLY A 129 1.67 -9.70 -7.87
N MET A 130 2.18 -9.19 -6.74
CA MET A 130 2.08 -9.87 -5.45
C MET A 130 0.64 -10.03 -4.94
N ASP A 131 -0.31 -9.20 -5.38
CA ASP A 131 -1.71 -9.29 -4.96
C ASP A 131 -2.30 -10.64 -5.38
N GLN A 132 -2.01 -11.07 -6.60
CA GLN A 132 -2.43 -12.38 -7.11
C GLN A 132 -1.74 -13.52 -6.34
N MET A 133 -0.45 -13.35 -6.02
CA MET A 133 0.29 -14.32 -5.22
C MET A 133 -0.32 -14.49 -3.83
N LEU A 134 -0.66 -13.38 -3.17
CA LEU A 134 -1.32 -13.39 -1.87
C LEU A 134 -2.69 -14.05 -1.93
N GLU A 135 -3.50 -13.71 -2.93
CA GLU A 135 -4.86 -14.22 -3.11
C GLU A 135 -4.90 -15.74 -3.34
N GLU A 136 -3.98 -16.28 -4.14
CA GLU A 136 -4.01 -17.69 -4.53
C GLU A 136 -3.34 -18.64 -3.53
N ASN A 137 -2.43 -18.16 -2.67
CA ASN A 137 -1.54 -19.05 -1.89
C ASN A 137 -1.60 -18.88 -0.38
N PHE A 138 -2.21 -17.79 0.12
CA PHE A 138 -2.13 -17.45 1.53
C PHE A 138 -3.51 -17.15 2.13
N SER A 139 -3.67 -17.45 3.42
CA SER A 139 -4.88 -17.05 4.17
C SER A 139 -4.79 -15.58 4.54
N VAL A 140 -5.33 -14.73 3.68
CA VAL A 140 -5.34 -13.28 3.82
C VAL A 140 -6.75 -12.79 4.09
N LYS A 141 -6.89 -11.87 5.05
CA LYS A 141 -8.15 -11.17 5.33
C LYS A 141 -8.22 -9.89 4.50
N THR A 142 -9.42 -9.34 4.36
CA THR A 142 -9.60 -8.03 3.74
C THR A 142 -10.22 -7.04 4.71
N TYR A 143 -9.90 -5.76 4.53
CA TYR A 143 -10.66 -4.69 5.14
C TYR A 143 -12.07 -4.62 4.56
N ASP A 144 -13.00 -4.05 5.34
CA ASP A 144 -14.18 -3.39 4.78
C ASP A 144 -13.76 -2.19 3.91
N LYS A 145 -14.73 -1.42 3.41
CA LYS A 145 -14.45 -0.23 2.59
C LYS A 145 -13.80 0.86 3.45
N VAL A 146 -12.46 0.91 3.47
CA VAL A 146 -11.66 1.92 4.20
C VAL A 146 -11.06 2.98 3.28
N CYS A 147 -11.09 2.76 1.96
CA CYS A 147 -10.59 3.65 0.93
C CYS A 147 -11.37 3.44 -0.36
N TYR A 148 -11.18 4.36 -1.31
CA TYR A 148 -11.66 4.26 -2.68
C TYR A 148 -10.55 4.59 -3.68
N SER A 149 -10.81 4.36 -4.97
CA SER A 149 -9.88 4.63 -6.07
C SER A 149 -10.24 5.92 -6.81
N VAL A 150 -9.21 6.69 -7.20
CA VAL A 150 -9.37 7.86 -8.07
C VAL A 150 -9.87 7.49 -9.47
N LYS A 151 -9.63 6.25 -9.92
CA LYS A 151 -10.08 5.75 -11.22
C LYS A 151 -11.58 6.04 -11.42
N ASP A 152 -11.90 6.69 -12.54
CA ASP A 152 -13.26 7.11 -12.93
C ASP A 152 -13.89 8.20 -12.02
N ASN A 153 -13.08 8.81 -11.15
CA ASN A 153 -13.46 9.84 -10.19
C ASN A 153 -12.46 11.01 -10.17
N GLU A 154 -11.58 11.13 -11.16
CA GLU A 154 -10.46 12.09 -11.20
C GLU A 154 -10.90 13.55 -11.05
N TYR A 155 -12.07 13.89 -11.57
CA TYR A 155 -12.61 15.26 -11.55
C TYR A 155 -13.75 15.43 -10.54
N LYS A 156 -14.03 14.42 -9.72
CA LYS A 156 -15.08 14.50 -8.70
C LYS A 156 -14.52 15.13 -7.41
N PRO A 157 -15.38 15.79 -6.61
CA PRO A 157 -15.03 16.16 -5.24
C PRO A 157 -14.58 14.95 -4.42
N LYS A 158 -13.85 15.19 -3.32
CA LYS A 158 -13.47 14.13 -2.38
C LYS A 158 -14.71 13.42 -1.82
N ASP A 159 -14.58 12.11 -1.60
CA ASP A 159 -15.63 11.35 -0.94
C ASP A 159 -15.47 11.47 0.58
N ASP A 160 -16.38 12.21 1.22
CA ASP A 160 -16.36 12.47 2.66
C ASP A 160 -16.65 11.22 3.51
N ASN A 161 -17.09 10.11 2.90
CA ASN A 161 -17.25 8.83 3.61
C ASN A 161 -15.92 8.10 3.85
N PHE A 162 -14.85 8.54 3.20
CA PHE A 162 -13.53 7.94 3.31
C PHE A 162 -12.50 8.94 3.85
N SER A 163 -11.32 8.43 4.14
CA SER A 163 -10.17 9.24 4.56
C SER A 163 -8.92 8.97 3.71
N ILE A 164 -9.02 8.00 2.81
CA ILE A 164 -7.93 7.50 1.97
C ILE A 164 -8.46 7.34 0.55
N MET A 165 -7.77 7.96 -0.40
CA MET A 165 -7.94 7.74 -1.84
C MET A 165 -6.68 7.12 -2.41
N LEU A 166 -6.84 6.10 -3.26
CA LEU A 166 -5.73 5.46 -3.98
C LEU A 166 -5.63 6.05 -5.39
N PHE A 167 -4.42 6.48 -5.78
CA PHE A 167 -4.14 6.83 -7.17
C PHE A 167 -3.99 5.60 -8.05
N ASN A 168 -3.63 4.44 -7.47
CA ASN A 168 -3.37 3.21 -8.20
C ASN A 168 -2.37 3.48 -9.36
N GLN A 169 -2.71 3.11 -10.59
CA GLN A 169 -1.86 3.32 -11.77
C GLN A 169 -1.86 4.77 -12.31
N LYS A 170 -2.37 5.73 -11.53
CA LYS A 170 -2.47 7.15 -11.90
C LYS A 170 -1.64 8.04 -10.99
N GLN A 171 -0.46 7.56 -10.56
CA GLN A 171 0.46 8.31 -9.70
C GLN A 171 0.88 9.67 -10.30
N TYR A 172 0.85 9.80 -11.63
CA TYR A 172 1.15 11.06 -12.33
C TYR A 172 0.24 12.22 -11.89
N LEU A 173 -0.95 11.94 -11.32
CA LEU A 173 -1.83 12.96 -10.74
C LEU A 173 -1.26 13.62 -9.48
N MET A 174 -0.18 13.07 -8.92
CA MET A 174 0.58 13.63 -7.82
C MET A 174 1.75 14.51 -8.28
N GLU A 175 2.07 14.50 -9.57
CA GLU A 175 3.23 15.21 -10.13
C GLU A 175 2.89 16.68 -10.45
N GLU A 176 3.94 17.49 -10.57
CA GLU A 176 3.82 18.89 -10.95
C GLU A 176 3.04 19.06 -12.26
N GLY A 177 2.15 20.06 -12.31
CA GLY A 177 1.27 20.32 -13.44
C GLY A 177 -0.12 19.67 -13.33
N TRP A 178 -0.31 18.71 -12.42
CA TRP A 178 -1.63 18.17 -12.08
C TRP A 178 -2.16 18.79 -10.79
N SER A 179 -3.45 19.11 -10.77
CA SER A 179 -4.11 19.67 -9.59
C SER A 179 -5.51 19.13 -9.41
N GLY A 180 -5.92 19.05 -8.14
CA GLY A 180 -7.21 18.54 -7.70
C GLY A 180 -7.37 18.82 -6.21
N TRP A 181 -8.49 18.43 -5.61
CA TRP A 181 -8.69 18.68 -4.17
C TRP A 181 -7.61 18.01 -3.30
N TRP A 182 -7.00 16.93 -3.79
CA TRP A 182 -5.97 16.16 -3.08
C TRP A 182 -4.65 16.93 -2.90
N THR A 183 -4.36 17.92 -3.76
CA THR A 183 -3.11 18.69 -3.64
C THR A 183 -3.08 19.56 -2.38
N ASN A 184 -4.24 19.84 -1.77
CA ASN A 184 -4.32 20.55 -0.50
C ASN A 184 -3.77 19.76 0.70
N TYR A 185 -3.48 18.47 0.50
CA TYR A 185 -2.97 17.56 1.53
C TYR A 185 -1.53 17.12 1.26
N PHE A 186 -0.92 17.61 0.18
CA PHE A 186 0.46 17.30 -0.15
C PHE A 186 1.43 18.29 0.47
N LEU A 187 2.69 17.86 0.59
CA LEU A 187 3.82 18.69 1.03
C LEU A 187 4.11 19.85 0.08
#